data_AF-A0A355V5J6-F1
#
_entry.id   AF-A0A355V5J6-F1
#
_cell.length_a   1.000
_cell.length_b   1.000
_cell.length_c   1.000
_cell.angle_alpha   90.00
_cell.angle_beta   90.00
_cell.angle_gamma   90.00
#
_symmetry.space_group_name_H-M   'P 1'
#
loop_
_entity.id
_entity.type
_entity.pdbx_description
1 polymer ?
#
loop_
_entity_poly.entity_id
_entity_poly.type
_entity_poly.pdbx_seq_one_letter_code
_entity_poly.pdbx_strand_id
1 'polypeptide(L)'
;MTEAPTVSESEIQIAFWLLALIPFILLFAVGVWMSSKGKLVVYRNYNDLMVVGLLYMIPAVMLAYVLLISEESVTVGSSLFVIMVVLEFLVLLFVFVRTWIDNPNPIKMLLALYVKLPAGIFFFSRVFEAFDGETRSKRRNSVLWALLMLPLLHVLVHDKKNGRALRRLRQ
;
A
#
# COMPACT_ATOMS: atom_id res chain seq x y z
N MET A 1 9.65 46.56 -26.27
CA MET A 1 10.56 45.75 -25.43
C MET A 1 9.67 44.87 -24.56
N THR A 2 9.54 43.60 -24.93
CA THR A 2 8.78 42.60 -24.18
C THR A 2 9.74 41.95 -23.19
N GLU A 3 9.56 42.20 -21.90
CA GLU A 3 10.31 41.51 -20.86
C GLU A 3 9.97 40.01 -20.91
N ALA A 4 10.99 39.16 -20.97
CA ALA A 4 10.80 37.72 -20.95
C ALA A 4 10.23 37.32 -19.58
N PRO A 5 9.24 36.40 -19.53
CA PRO A 5 8.66 35.96 -18.27
C PRO A 5 9.75 35.34 -17.37
N THR A 6 9.96 35.94 -16.21
CA THR A 6 10.89 35.45 -15.20
C THR A 6 10.20 34.34 -14.40
N VAL A 7 10.56 33.09 -14.70
CA VAL A 7 10.08 31.93 -13.93
C VAL A 7 10.67 32.01 -12.52
N SER A 8 9.82 31.88 -11.50
CA SER A 8 10.25 31.95 -10.10
C SER A 8 10.98 30.66 -9.69
N GLU A 9 11.92 30.75 -8.74
CA GLU A 9 12.68 29.58 -8.26
C GLU A 9 11.77 28.49 -7.66
N SER A 10 10.64 28.87 -7.05
CA SER A 10 9.65 27.95 -6.52
C SER A 10 8.94 27.14 -7.63
N GLU A 11 8.64 27.77 -8.76
CA GLU A 11 8.07 27.07 -9.93
C GLU A 11 9.05 26.05 -10.51
N ILE A 12 10.34 26.42 -10.59
CA ILE A 12 11.40 25.49 -11.03
C ILE A 12 11.52 24.30 -10.07
N GLN A 13 11.45 24.57 -8.76
CA GLN A 13 11.52 23.52 -7.75
C GLN A 13 10.32 22.56 -7.82
N ILE A 14 9.11 23.08 -7.98
CA ILE A 14 7.90 22.26 -8.18
C ILE A 14 8.01 21.43 -9.45
N ALA A 15 8.44 22.03 -10.56
CA ALA A 15 8.62 21.34 -11.82
C ALA A 15 9.64 20.19 -11.70
N PHE A 16 10.75 20.42 -10.98
CA PHE A 16 11.75 19.39 -10.71
C PHE A 16 11.17 18.21 -9.91
N TRP A 17 10.41 18.47 -8.84
CA TRP A 17 9.78 17.40 -8.06
C TRP A 17 8.73 16.62 -8.86
N LEU A 18 7.95 17.30 -9.69
CA LEU A 18 6.99 16.65 -10.59
C LEU A 18 7.71 15.76 -11.61
N LEU A 19 8.79 16.26 -12.20
CA LEU A 19 9.62 15.49 -13.14
C LEU A 19 10.23 14.25 -12.47
N ALA A 20 10.71 14.40 -11.23
CA ALA A 20 11.25 13.31 -10.43
C ALA A 20 10.21 12.24 -10.08
N LEU A 21 8.91 12.59 -10.01
CA LEU A 21 7.83 11.65 -9.72
C LEU A 21 7.49 10.73 -10.91
N ILE A 22 7.70 11.19 -12.14
CA ILE A 22 7.41 10.44 -13.37
C ILE A 22 8.03 9.03 -13.38
N PRO A 23 9.35 8.84 -13.13
CA PRO A 23 9.94 7.49 -13.13
C PRO A 23 9.31 6.55 -12.10
N PHE A 24 8.89 7.06 -10.93
CA PHE A 24 8.21 6.25 -9.91
C PHE A 24 6.83 5.80 -10.38
N ILE A 25 6.05 6.70 -10.99
CA ILE A 25 4.75 6.38 -11.57
C ILE A 25 4.91 5.35 -12.70
N LEU A 26 5.90 5.53 -13.58
CA LEU A 26 6.18 4.59 -14.65
C LEU A 26 6.57 3.22 -14.11
N LEU A 27 7.41 3.16 -13.07
CA LEU A 27 7.80 1.90 -12.43
C LEU A 27 6.60 1.18 -11.81
N PHE A 28 5.70 1.92 -11.16
CA PHE A 28 4.46 1.38 -10.62
C PHE A 28 3.57 0.83 -11.73
N ALA A 29 3.38 1.59 -12.82
CA ALA A 29 2.61 1.19 -13.98
C ALA A 29 3.18 -0.07 -14.65
N VAL A 30 4.51 -0.20 -14.77
CA VAL A 30 5.18 -1.40 -15.27
C VAL A 30 4.86 -2.60 -14.38
N GLY A 31 4.91 -2.44 -13.06
CA GLY A 31 4.57 -3.52 -12.13
C GLY A 31 3.10 -3.96 -12.24
N VAL A 32 2.16 -3.02 -12.36
CA VAL A 32 0.74 -3.31 -12.63
C VAL A 32 0.57 -4.04 -13.97
N TRP A 33 1.23 -3.58 -15.02
CA TRP A 33 1.18 -4.22 -16.33
C TRP A 33 1.73 -5.65 -16.30
N MET A 34 2.90 -5.87 -15.69
CA MET A 34 3.47 -7.21 -15.52
C MET A 34 2.58 -8.12 -14.70
N SER A 35 1.93 -7.57 -13.67
CA SER A 35 0.92 -8.28 -12.87
C SER A 35 -0.26 -8.71 -13.74
N SER A 36 -0.84 -7.82 -14.56
CA SER A 36 -1.97 -8.17 -15.43
C SER A 36 -1.65 -9.27 -16.46
N LYS A 37 -0.36 -9.46 -16.81
CA LYS A 37 0.12 -10.54 -17.68
C LYS A 37 0.49 -11.82 -16.92
N GLY A 38 0.28 -11.87 -15.59
CA GLY A 38 0.65 -12.99 -14.73
C GLY A 38 2.17 -13.22 -14.60
N LYS A 39 3.00 -12.25 -15.01
CA LYS A 39 4.48 -12.36 -14.96
C LYS A 39 5.06 -11.95 -13.59
N LEU A 40 4.27 -11.25 -12.81
CA LEU A 40 4.56 -10.72 -11.49
C LEU A 40 3.36 -11.02 -10.59
N VAL A 41 3.58 -11.60 -9.41
CA VAL A 41 2.48 -11.85 -8.47
C VAL A 41 2.56 -10.79 -7.38
N VAL A 42 1.67 -9.80 -7.46
CA VAL A 42 1.58 -8.75 -6.44
C VAL A 42 0.80 -9.30 -5.26
N TYR A 43 -0.49 -9.61 -5.40
CA TYR A 43 -1.27 -10.25 -4.34
C TYR A 43 -1.66 -11.68 -4.72
N ARG A 44 -1.40 -12.65 -3.85
CA ARG A 44 -1.81 -14.05 -4.09
C ARG A 44 -3.32 -14.27 -3.91
N ASN A 45 -3.97 -13.45 -3.10
CA ASN A 45 -5.40 -13.47 -2.83
C ASN A 45 -5.77 -12.24 -2.02
N TYR A 46 -7.07 -12.05 -1.77
CA TYR A 46 -7.52 -10.94 -0.92
C TYR A 46 -7.02 -11.03 0.53
N ASN A 47 -6.71 -12.23 1.05
CA ASN A 47 -6.11 -12.34 2.38
C ASN A 47 -4.69 -11.73 2.43
N ASP A 48 -3.89 -11.91 1.37
CA ASP A 48 -2.59 -11.25 1.22
C ASP A 48 -2.72 -9.72 1.16
N LEU A 49 -3.80 -9.21 0.53
CA LEU A 49 -4.14 -7.79 0.57
C LEU A 49 -4.51 -7.33 1.99
N MET A 50 -5.35 -8.07 2.72
CA MET A 50 -5.72 -7.74 4.10
C MET A 50 -4.51 -7.66 5.03
N VAL A 51 -3.54 -8.56 4.87
CA VAL A 51 -2.30 -8.54 5.66
C VAL A 51 -1.47 -7.28 5.38
N VAL A 52 -1.40 -6.82 4.13
CA VAL A 52 -0.78 -5.51 3.83
C VAL A 52 -1.57 -4.35 4.45
N GLY A 53 -2.89 -4.48 4.57
CA GLY A 53 -3.70 -3.53 5.31
C GLY A 53 -3.32 -3.40 6.78
N LEU A 54 -2.83 -4.47 7.40
CA LEU A 54 -2.33 -4.41 8.78
C LEU A 54 -1.11 -3.48 8.91
N LEU A 55 -0.26 -3.36 7.89
CA LEU A 55 0.87 -2.41 7.87
C LEU A 55 0.42 -0.93 7.87
N TYR A 56 -0.84 -0.66 7.55
CA TYR A 56 -1.43 0.67 7.70
C TYR A 56 -2.20 0.80 9.02
N MET A 57 -3.01 -0.21 9.34
CA MET A 57 -3.91 -0.19 10.50
C MET A 57 -3.14 -0.22 11.83
N ILE A 58 -2.09 -1.04 11.95
CA ILE A 58 -1.31 -1.15 13.19
C ILE A 58 -0.64 0.20 13.53
N PRO A 59 0.10 0.88 12.61
CA PRO A 59 0.64 2.21 12.90
C PRO A 59 -0.44 3.26 13.18
N ALA A 60 -1.58 3.22 12.48
CA ALA A 60 -2.68 4.15 12.71
C ALA A 60 -3.28 4.00 14.12
N VAL A 61 -3.54 2.76 14.56
CA VAL A 61 -4.03 2.46 15.91
C VAL A 61 -2.95 2.78 16.95
N MET A 62 -1.68 2.49 16.68
CA MET A 62 -0.57 2.83 17.56
C MET A 62 -0.45 4.34 17.76
N LEU A 63 -0.60 5.14 16.70
CA LEU A 63 -0.60 6.60 16.79
C LEU A 63 -1.77 7.10 17.64
N ALA A 64 -2.99 6.61 17.39
CA ALA A 64 -4.16 6.94 18.20
C ALA A 64 -3.96 6.56 19.67
N TYR A 65 -3.36 5.40 19.94
CA TYR A 65 -3.05 4.94 21.28
C TYR A 65 -2.05 5.87 22.01
N VAL A 66 -0.96 6.25 21.35
CA VAL A 66 0.04 7.18 21.90
C VAL A 66 -0.58 8.54 22.22
N LEU A 67 -1.55 9.01 21.43
CA LEU A 67 -2.25 10.28 21.69
C LEU A 67 -3.23 10.22 22.87
N LEU A 68 -3.71 9.04 23.24
CA LEU A 68 -4.74 8.84 24.27
C LEU A 68 -4.18 8.43 25.63
N ILE A 69 -2.90 8.06 25.71
CA ILE A 69 -2.30 7.58 26.95
C ILE A 69 -1.99 8.72 27.93
N SER A 70 -2.41 8.59 29.19
CA SER A 70 -2.09 9.53 30.25
C SER A 70 -0.78 9.16 30.97
N GLU A 71 -0.11 10.15 31.56
CA GLU A 71 1.18 9.98 32.27
C GLU A 71 1.12 8.95 33.42
N GLU A 72 -0.04 8.70 34.01
CA GLU A 72 -0.22 7.72 35.08
C GLU A 72 -0.14 6.25 34.61
N SER A 73 -0.23 6.00 33.29
CA SER A 73 -0.31 4.65 32.71
C SER A 73 0.92 4.21 31.91
N VAL A 74 2.03 4.95 32.02
CA VAL A 74 3.25 4.81 31.20
C VAL A 74 3.84 3.39 31.20
N THR A 75 3.78 2.65 32.31
CA THR A 75 4.35 1.29 32.40
C THR A 75 3.53 0.27 31.59
N VAL A 76 2.20 0.35 31.62
CA VAL A 76 1.32 -0.50 30.79
C VAL A 76 1.36 -0.01 29.32
N GLY A 77 1.49 1.31 29.14
CA GLY A 77 1.71 2.01 27.88
C GLY A 77 2.84 1.49 27.03
N SER A 78 4.02 1.48 27.64
CA SER A 78 5.26 1.04 27.01
C SER A 78 5.22 -0.43 26.58
N SER A 79 4.56 -1.29 27.37
CA SER A 79 4.43 -2.71 27.04
C SER A 79 3.56 -2.95 25.80
N LEU A 80 2.41 -2.27 25.70
CA LEU A 80 1.54 -2.37 24.51
C LEU A 80 2.19 -1.78 23.26
N PHE A 81 2.93 -0.68 23.40
CA PHE A 81 3.72 -0.10 22.30
C PHE A 81 4.73 -1.11 21.74
N VAL A 82 5.52 -1.76 22.60
CA VAL A 82 6.49 -2.78 22.17
C VAL A 82 5.78 -3.95 21.46
N ILE A 83 4.64 -4.41 21.97
CA ILE A 83 3.86 -5.48 21.32
C ILE A 83 3.41 -5.05 19.92
N MET A 84 2.92 -3.82 19.74
CA MET A 84 2.51 -3.31 18.43
C MET A 84 3.67 -3.21 17.45
N VAL A 85 4.85 -2.75 17.90
CA VAL A 85 6.06 -2.68 17.06
C VAL A 85 6.53 -4.07 16.63
N VAL A 86 6.52 -5.04 17.56
CA VAL A 86 6.86 -6.44 17.23
C VAL A 86 5.85 -7.01 16.24
N LEU A 87 4.55 -6.75 16.42
CA LEU A 87 3.51 -7.21 15.50
C LEU A 87 3.70 -6.59 14.10
N GLU A 88 3.98 -5.29 14.00
CA GLU A 88 4.26 -4.60 12.75
C GLU A 88 5.46 -5.23 12.02
N PHE A 89 6.55 -5.48 12.75
CA PHE A 89 7.72 -6.15 12.19
C PHE A 89 7.41 -7.56 11.67
N LEU A 90 6.61 -8.34 12.41
CA LEU A 90 6.19 -9.68 11.99
C LEU A 90 5.32 -9.65 10.74
N VAL A 91 4.39 -8.68 10.64
CA VAL A 91 3.57 -8.48 9.44
C VAL A 91 4.45 -8.12 8.24
N LEU A 92 5.39 -7.20 8.42
CA LEU A 92 6.31 -6.78 7.35
C LEU A 92 7.17 -7.95 6.86
N LEU A 93 7.75 -8.72 7.79
CA LEU A 93 8.52 -9.92 7.48
C LEU A 93 7.67 -10.95 6.74
N PHE A 94 6.43 -11.15 7.17
CA PHE A 94 5.50 -12.08 6.51
C PHE A 94 5.17 -11.65 5.08
N VAL A 95 4.89 -10.36 4.86
CA VAL A 95 4.67 -9.79 3.52
C VAL A 95 5.91 -9.98 2.64
N PHE A 96 7.10 -9.72 3.18
CA PHE A 96 8.37 -9.91 2.50
C PHE A 96 8.58 -11.37 2.08
N VAL A 97 8.53 -12.30 3.04
CA VAL A 97 8.77 -13.73 2.82
C VAL A 97 7.75 -14.30 1.83
N ARG A 98 6.46 -13.96 1.96
CA ARG A 98 5.45 -14.42 1.00
C ARG A 98 5.69 -13.88 -0.40
N THR A 99 6.08 -12.61 -0.53
CA THR A 99 6.36 -11.99 -1.83
C THR A 99 7.59 -12.60 -2.49
N TRP A 100 8.62 -12.97 -1.71
CA TRP A 100 9.78 -13.73 -2.19
C TRP A 100 9.40 -15.12 -2.69
N ILE A 101 8.57 -15.86 -1.95
CA ILE A 101 8.09 -17.20 -2.37
C ILE A 101 7.30 -17.10 -3.68
N ASP A 102 6.51 -16.04 -3.86
CA ASP A 102 5.74 -15.83 -5.08
C ASP A 102 6.57 -15.33 -6.27
N ASN A 103 7.68 -14.64 -6.00
CA ASN A 103 8.56 -14.03 -6.99
C ASN A 103 10.03 -14.25 -6.59
N PRO A 104 10.62 -15.44 -6.86
CA PRO A 104 11.96 -15.80 -6.39
C PRO A 104 13.10 -14.98 -7.05
N ASN A 105 12.82 -14.24 -8.12
CA ASN A 105 13.77 -13.31 -8.69
C ASN A 105 13.76 -12.00 -7.86
N PRO A 106 14.91 -11.53 -7.34
CA PRO A 106 14.96 -10.38 -6.44
C PRO A 106 14.44 -9.08 -7.06
N ILE A 107 14.68 -8.85 -8.36
CA ILE A 107 14.19 -7.66 -9.06
C ILE A 107 12.65 -7.70 -9.14
N LYS A 108 12.08 -8.87 -9.44
CA LYS A 108 10.62 -9.04 -9.44
C LYS A 108 10.05 -8.91 -8.03
N MET A 109 10.72 -9.45 -7.01
CA MET A 109 10.29 -9.29 -5.63
C MET A 109 10.23 -7.80 -5.25
N LEU A 110 11.29 -7.04 -5.52
CA LEU A 110 11.35 -5.60 -5.22
C LEU A 110 10.26 -4.84 -5.96
N LEU A 111 10.06 -5.11 -7.26
CA LEU A 111 8.97 -4.50 -8.02
C LEU A 111 7.59 -4.89 -7.47
N ALA A 112 7.39 -6.15 -7.07
CA ALA A 112 6.14 -6.61 -6.47
C ALA A 112 5.87 -5.90 -5.14
N LEU A 113 6.88 -5.76 -4.26
CA LEU A 113 6.77 -5.01 -3.01
C LEU A 113 6.48 -3.52 -3.27
N TYR A 114 7.16 -2.94 -4.24
CA TYR A 114 6.98 -1.54 -4.64
C TYR A 114 5.56 -1.24 -5.16
N VAL A 115 4.90 -2.19 -5.81
CA VAL A 115 3.48 -2.03 -6.19
C VAL A 115 2.55 -2.39 -5.02
N LYS A 116 2.87 -3.49 -4.31
CA LYS A 116 2.06 -4.03 -3.22
C LYS A 116 1.86 -2.99 -2.11
N LEU A 117 2.94 -2.47 -1.52
CA LEU A 117 2.84 -1.63 -0.34
C LEU A 117 2.05 -0.33 -0.61
N PRO A 118 2.36 0.49 -1.63
CA PRO A 118 1.62 1.72 -1.88
C PRO A 118 0.16 1.45 -2.27
N ALA A 119 -0.12 0.44 -3.10
CA ALA A 119 -1.50 0.13 -3.49
C ALA A 119 -2.35 -0.32 -2.29
N GLY A 120 -1.80 -1.18 -1.43
CA GLY A 120 -2.47 -1.65 -0.23
C GLY A 120 -2.66 -0.54 0.78
N ILE A 121 -1.58 0.16 1.14
CA ILE A 121 -1.61 1.26 2.11
C ILE A 121 -2.57 2.37 1.66
N PHE A 122 -2.53 2.77 0.38
CA PHE A 122 -3.45 3.78 -0.14
C PHE A 122 -4.90 3.31 -0.11
N PHE A 123 -5.17 2.03 -0.42
CA PHE A 123 -6.53 1.51 -0.32
C PHE A 123 -7.03 1.52 1.12
N PHE A 124 -6.26 1.00 2.06
CA PHE A 124 -6.68 0.91 3.47
C PHE A 124 -6.74 2.26 4.16
N SER A 125 -5.93 3.25 3.78
CA SER A 125 -6.08 4.61 4.27
C SER A 125 -7.40 5.23 3.86
N ARG A 126 -7.85 4.98 2.62
CA ARG A 126 -9.19 5.42 2.18
C ARG A 126 -10.31 4.64 2.85
N VAL A 127 -10.16 3.34 3.06
CA VAL A 127 -11.14 2.57 3.83
C VAL A 127 -11.24 3.12 5.26
N PHE A 128 -10.12 3.39 5.93
CA PHE A 128 -10.11 3.94 7.29
C PHE A 128 -10.74 5.34 7.36
N GLU A 129 -10.33 6.27 6.48
CA GLU A 129 -10.91 7.61 6.38
C GLU A 129 -12.41 7.61 6.02
N ALA A 130 -12.93 6.55 5.41
CA ALA A 130 -14.36 6.43 5.16
C ALA A 130 -15.18 6.28 6.45
N PHE A 131 -14.58 5.71 7.50
CA PHE A 131 -15.20 5.57 8.82
C PHE A 131 -14.84 6.73 9.75
N ASP A 132 -13.56 7.14 9.78
CA ASP A 132 -13.03 8.10 10.76
C ASP A 132 -12.98 9.56 10.23
N GLY A 133 -13.33 9.80 8.98
CA GLY A 133 -13.24 11.13 8.39
C GLY A 133 -14.10 12.16 9.14
N GLU A 134 -13.48 13.27 9.56
CA GLU A 134 -14.10 14.34 10.37
C GLU A 134 -15.39 14.91 9.74
N THR A 135 -15.44 15.00 8.42
CA THR A 135 -16.58 15.57 7.69
C THR A 135 -17.24 14.55 6.75
N ARG A 136 -18.54 14.74 6.51
CA ARG A 136 -19.28 13.91 5.54
C ARG A 136 -18.67 13.96 4.14
N SER A 137 -18.13 15.11 3.74
CA SER A 137 -17.47 15.29 2.43
C SER A 137 -16.18 14.45 2.34
N LYS A 138 -15.34 14.48 3.38
CA LYS A 138 -14.11 13.65 3.47
C LYS A 138 -14.46 12.16 3.39
N ARG A 139 -15.41 11.68 4.20
CA ARG A 139 -15.86 10.27 4.18
C ARG A 139 -16.36 9.83 2.81
N ARG A 140 -17.20 10.65 2.16
CA ARG A 140 -17.71 10.36 0.80
C ARG A 140 -16.58 10.31 -0.23
N ASN A 141 -15.67 11.29 -0.21
CA ASN A 141 -14.52 11.29 -1.10
C ASN A 141 -13.68 10.03 -0.89
N SER A 142 -13.48 9.62 0.36
CA SER A 142 -12.73 8.41 0.69
C SER A 142 -13.37 7.13 0.15
N VAL A 143 -14.70 6.99 0.30
CA VAL A 143 -15.45 5.88 -0.30
C VAL A 143 -15.28 5.86 -1.82
N LEU A 144 -15.36 7.02 -2.48
CA LEU A 144 -15.17 7.11 -3.94
C LEU A 144 -13.76 6.65 -4.35
N TRP A 145 -12.72 7.09 -3.65
CA TRP A 145 -11.34 6.66 -3.92
C TRP A 145 -11.12 5.17 -3.65
N ALA A 146 -11.68 4.62 -2.56
CA ALA A 146 -11.61 3.20 -2.27
C ALA A 146 -12.31 2.36 -3.35
N LEU A 147 -13.48 2.80 -3.84
CA LEU A 147 -14.20 2.13 -4.94
C LEU A 147 -13.43 2.20 -6.26
N LEU A 148 -12.81 3.36 -6.59
CA LEU A 148 -11.98 3.52 -7.79
C LEU A 148 -10.75 2.60 -7.77
N MET A 149 -10.25 2.22 -6.60
CA MET A 149 -9.12 1.29 -6.47
C MET A 149 -9.51 -0.18 -6.69
N LEU A 150 -10.79 -0.55 -6.61
CA LEU A 150 -11.22 -1.95 -6.71
C LEU A 150 -10.83 -2.62 -8.04
N PRO A 151 -11.02 -2.00 -9.23
CA PRO A 151 -10.58 -2.60 -10.49
C PRO A 151 -9.07 -2.83 -10.53
N LEU A 152 -8.28 -1.89 -10.00
CA LEU A 152 -6.83 -2.02 -9.91
C LEU A 152 -6.46 -3.20 -9.00
N LEU A 153 -7.03 -3.28 -7.80
CA LEU A 153 -6.79 -4.37 -6.87
C LEU A 153 -7.20 -5.73 -7.45
N HIS A 154 -8.29 -5.79 -8.19
CA HIS A 154 -8.73 -7.00 -8.86
C HIS A 154 -7.68 -7.51 -9.86
N VAL A 155 -7.06 -6.62 -10.63
CA VAL A 155 -5.96 -6.95 -11.56
C VAL A 155 -4.70 -7.39 -10.82
N LEU A 156 -4.46 -6.86 -9.61
CA LEU A 156 -3.28 -7.20 -8.81
C LEU A 156 -3.44 -8.53 -8.04
N VAL A 157 -4.67 -8.96 -7.76
CA VAL A 157 -5.00 -10.18 -7.03
C VAL A 157 -5.09 -11.39 -7.97
N HIS A 158 -4.17 -12.33 -7.81
CA HIS A 158 -4.09 -13.57 -8.60
C HIS A 158 -4.43 -14.78 -7.76
N ASP A 159 -5.65 -15.31 -7.87
CA ASP A 159 -6.05 -16.47 -7.08
C ASP A 159 -5.36 -17.77 -7.56
N LYS A 160 -4.20 -18.08 -6.96
CA LYS A 160 -3.45 -19.31 -7.26
C LYS A 160 -4.15 -20.60 -6.79
N LYS A 161 -5.25 -20.54 -6.03
CA LYS A 161 -5.92 -21.74 -5.50
C LYS A 161 -6.70 -22.50 -6.59
N ASN A 162 -7.29 -21.81 -7.56
CA ASN A 162 -8.14 -22.45 -8.56
C ASN A 162 -7.36 -23.12 -9.72
N GLY A 163 -6.15 -22.65 -10.03
CA GLY A 163 -5.35 -23.17 -11.14
C GLY A 163 -4.80 -24.59 -10.92
N ARG A 164 -4.58 -25.01 -9.66
CA ARG A 164 -4.12 -26.37 -9.35
C ARG A 164 -5.25 -27.41 -9.37
N ALA A 165 -6.46 -27.02 -8.95
CA ALA A 165 -7.64 -27.88 -9.04
C ALA A 165 -8.04 -28.11 -10.50
N LEU A 166 -8.08 -27.06 -11.33
CA LEU A 166 -8.41 -27.18 -12.75
C LEU A 166 -7.36 -27.96 -13.56
N ARG A 167 -6.07 -27.86 -13.22
CA ARG A 167 -5.02 -28.66 -13.88
C ARG A 167 -5.10 -30.15 -13.56
N ARG A 168 -5.61 -30.52 -12.38
CA ARG A 168 -5.82 -31.93 -11.99
C ARG A 168 -7.06 -32.56 -12.62
N LEU A 169 -8.02 -31.75 -13.07
CA LEU A 169 -9.21 -32.22 -13.79
C LEU A 169 -9.00 -32.30 -15.32
N ARG A 170 -7.84 -31.86 -15.82
CA ARG A 170 -7.44 -31.93 -17.24
C ARG A 170 -6.32 -32.95 -17.50
N GLN A 171 -5.91 -33.70 -16.48
CA GLN A 171 -5.03 -34.86 -16.58
C GLN A 171 -5.86 -36.11 -16.31
#